data_AF-A0A852W9R5-F1
#
_entry.id   AF-A0A852W9R5-F1
#
_cell.length_a   1.000
_cell.length_b   1.000
_cell.length_c   1.000
_cell.angle_alpha   90.00
_cell.angle_beta   90.00
_cell.angle_gamma   90.00
#
_symmetry.space_group_name_H-M   'P 1'
#
loop_
_entity.id
_entity.type
_entity.pdbx_description
1 polymer ?
#
loop_
_entity_poly.entity_id
_entity_poly.type
_entity_poly.pdbx_seq_one_letter_code
_entity_poly.pdbx_strand_id
1 'polypeptide(L)'
;MAVRMVRTLRAELGHDHGVVKGVADQLGYGAESVRLWLRQADLDDGHQPGVTTDEAARVRELEQEVRELHRANEVLKRTGSIPA
;
A
#
# COMPACT_ATOMS: atom_id res chain seq x y z
N MET A 1 -8.74 -0.06 -11.05
CA MET A 1 -9.95 0.28 -11.84
C MET A 1 -11.03 0.96 -11.00
N ALA A 2 -11.41 0.42 -9.84
CA ALA A 2 -12.45 1.00 -8.98
C ALA A 2 -12.23 2.49 -8.61
N VAL A 3 -11.02 2.84 -8.14
CA VAL A 3 -10.65 4.24 -7.78
C VAL A 3 -10.90 5.21 -8.94
N ARG A 4 -10.38 4.88 -10.13
CA ARG A 4 -10.57 5.69 -11.33
C ARG A 4 -12.05 5.85 -11.67
N MET A 5 -12.82 4.76 -11.63
CA MET A 5 -14.25 4.78 -11.95
C MET A 5 -15.04 5.64 -10.97
N VAL A 6 -14.74 5.56 -9.67
CA VAL A 6 -15.35 6.46 -8.67
C VAL A 6 -15.00 7.91 -8.95
N ARG A 7 -13.72 8.25 -9.20
CA ARG A 7 -13.31 9.63 -9.47
C ARG A 7 -13.98 10.20 -10.73
N THR A 8 -14.08 9.40 -11.79
CA THR A 8 -14.81 9.78 -13.01
C THR A 8 -16.29 10.06 -12.72
N LEU A 9 -16.99 9.13 -12.06
CA LEU A 9 -18.42 9.31 -11.76
C LEU A 9 -18.69 10.48 -10.82
N ARG A 10 -17.81 10.75 -9.85
CA ARG A 10 -17.90 11.94 -8.98
C ARG A 10 -17.82 13.24 -9.79
N ALA A 11 -16.91 13.28 -10.76
CA ALA A 11 -16.76 14.44 -11.64
C ALA A 11 -17.98 14.63 -12.56
N GLU A 12 -18.57 13.54 -13.05
CA GLU A 12 -19.76 13.58 -13.92
C GLU A 12 -21.05 13.95 -13.17
N LEU A 13 -21.25 13.40 -11.96
CA LEU A 13 -22.47 13.59 -11.18
C LEU A 13 -22.46 14.86 -10.32
N GLY A 14 -21.28 15.44 -10.07
CA GLY A 14 -21.12 16.62 -9.22
C GLY A 14 -21.42 16.38 -7.73
N HIS A 15 -21.59 15.11 -7.32
CA HIS A 15 -21.82 14.73 -5.92
C HIS A 15 -21.19 13.37 -5.59
N ASP A 16 -20.92 13.16 -4.30
CA ASP A 16 -20.29 11.93 -3.80
C ASP A 16 -21.28 10.86 -3.32
N HIS A 17 -22.53 11.25 -3.05
CA HIS A 17 -23.49 10.37 -2.39
C HIS A 17 -23.80 9.14 -3.26
N GLY A 18 -23.67 7.95 -2.69
CA GLY A 18 -23.97 6.68 -3.36
C GLY A 18 -22.96 6.20 -4.41
N VAL A 19 -22.03 7.06 -4.88
CA VAL A 19 -21.11 6.70 -5.99
C VAL A 19 -20.22 5.51 -5.63
N VAL A 20 -19.61 5.53 -4.45
CA VAL A 20 -18.75 4.43 -3.98
C VAL A 20 -19.52 3.12 -3.91
N LYS A 21 -20.76 3.15 -3.42
CA LYS A 21 -21.61 1.95 -3.33
C LYS A 21 -21.99 1.45 -4.72
N GLY A 22 -22.40 2.33 -5.62
CA GLY A 22 -22.74 1.95 -7.00
C GLY A 22 -21.56 1.31 -7.74
N VAL A 23 -20.35 1.86 -7.59
CA VAL A 23 -19.13 1.26 -8.16
C VAL A 23 -18.81 -0.09 -7.51
N ALA A 24 -18.95 -0.21 -6.20
CA ALA A 24 -18.72 -1.45 -5.48
C ALA A 24 -19.68 -2.56 -5.96
N ASP A 25 -20.97 -2.25 -6.04
CA ASP A 25 -22.01 -3.17 -6.53
C ASP A 25 -21.76 -3.56 -8.00
N GLN A 26 -21.41 -2.60 -8.86
CA GLN A 26 -21.11 -2.85 -10.27
C GLN A 26 -19.89 -3.76 -10.48
N LEU A 27 -18.87 -3.65 -9.62
CA LEU A 27 -17.63 -4.42 -9.71
C LEU A 27 -17.65 -5.69 -8.85
N GLY A 28 -18.72 -5.93 -8.08
CA GLY A 28 -18.81 -7.05 -7.15
C GLY A 28 -17.86 -6.96 -5.95
N TYR A 29 -17.42 -5.75 -5.59
CA TYR A 29 -16.56 -5.51 -4.43
C TYR A 29 -17.37 -5.04 -3.21
N GLY A 30 -16.79 -5.19 -2.02
CA GLY A 30 -17.32 -4.52 -0.83
C GLY A 30 -17.12 -3.01 -0.90
N ALA A 31 -18.14 -2.23 -0.53
CA ALA A 31 -18.06 -0.77 -0.51
C ALA A 31 -16.90 -0.26 0.36
N GLU A 32 -16.59 -0.96 1.45
CA GLU A 32 -15.47 -0.60 2.33
C GLU A 32 -14.12 -0.78 1.66
N SER A 33 -13.93 -1.84 0.86
CA SER A 33 -12.70 -2.04 0.09
C SER A 33 -12.47 -0.89 -0.89
N VAL A 34 -13.53 -0.44 -1.56
CA VAL A 34 -13.44 0.69 -2.49
C VAL A 34 -13.10 1.99 -1.75
N ARG A 35 -13.65 2.23 -0.56
CA ARG A 35 -13.27 3.39 0.28
C ARG A 35 -11.81 3.34 0.69
N LEU A 36 -11.32 2.17 1.10
CA LEU A 36 -9.92 2.00 1.49
C LEU A 36 -8.98 2.29 0.32
N TRP A 37 -9.30 1.78 -0.87
CA TRP A 37 -8.49 2.05 -2.06
C TRP A 37 -8.52 3.52 -2.48
N LEU A 38 -9.65 4.21 -2.31
CA LEU A 38 -9.72 5.65 -2.55
C LEU A 38 -8.82 6.40 -1.57
N ARG A 39 -8.90 6.06 -0.27
CA ARG A 39 -8.03 6.66 0.74
C ARG A 39 -6.55 6.42 0.42
N GLN A 40 -6.17 5.19 0.07
CA GLN A 40 -4.78 4.90 -0.29
C GLN A 40 -4.36 5.66 -1.56
N ALA A 41 -5.23 5.78 -2.56
CA ALA A 41 -4.94 6.57 -3.75
C ALA A 41 -4.80 8.07 -3.43
N ASP A 42 -5.58 8.59 -2.47
CA ASP A 42 -5.44 9.98 -2.02
C ASP A 42 -4.13 10.20 -1.25
N LEU A 43 -3.63 9.19 -0.52
CA LEU A 43 -2.29 9.19 0.07
C LEU A 43 -1.20 9.16 -1.01
N ASP A 44 -1.31 8.23 -1.96
CA ASP A 44 -0.34 8.01 -3.04
C ASP A 44 -0.23 9.25 -3.95
N ASP A 45 -1.33 9.95 -4.18
CA ASP A 45 -1.37 11.20 -4.96
C ASP A 45 -0.98 12.44 -4.13
N GLY A 46 -0.74 12.30 -2.82
CA GLY A 46 -0.36 13.40 -1.93
C GLY A 46 -1.50 14.35 -1.53
N HIS A 47 -2.76 13.97 -1.76
CA HIS A 47 -3.93 14.74 -1.31
C HIS A 47 -4.16 14.63 0.20
N GLN A 48 -3.66 13.56 0.83
CA GLN A 48 -3.72 13.35 2.27
C GLN A 48 -2.35 12.94 2.83
N PRO A 49 -2.01 13.34 4.06
CA PRO A 49 -0.80 12.87 4.72
C PRO A 49 -0.94 11.41 5.16
N GLY A 50 0.12 10.63 4.99
CA GLY A 50 0.21 9.23 5.43
C GLY A 50 1.28 8.47 4.65
N VAL A 51 1.32 7.16 4.84
CA VAL A 51 2.29 6.29 4.16
C VAL A 51 1.76 5.90 2.79
N THR A 52 2.51 6.28 1.76
CA THR A 52 2.24 5.87 0.39
C THR A 52 2.55 4.40 0.18
N THR A 53 1.97 3.83 -0.86
CA THR A 53 2.24 2.44 -1.27
C THR A 53 3.72 2.23 -1.58
N ASP A 54 4.39 3.24 -2.16
CA ASP A 54 5.82 3.21 -2.50
C ASP A 54 6.70 3.21 -1.25
N GLU A 55 6.44 4.11 -0.29
CA GLU A 55 7.15 4.14 0.99
C GLU A 55 6.99 2.81 1.75
N ALA A 56 5.77 2.26 1.77
CA ALA A 56 5.51 0.96 2.40
C ALA A 56 6.28 -0.18 1.70
N ALA A 57 6.41 -0.15 0.37
CA ALA A 57 7.21 -1.12 -0.37
C ALA A 57 8.70 -0.97 -0.02
N ARG A 58 9.21 0.26 0.01
CA ARG A 58 10.62 0.53 0.32
C ARG A 58 10.99 0.08 1.73
N VAL A 59 10.13 0.32 2.72
CA VAL A 59 10.34 -0.17 4.09
C VAL A 59 10.45 -1.69 4.11
N ARG A 60 9.56 -2.41 3.41
CA ARG A 60 9.58 -3.88 3.35
C ARG A 60 10.85 -4.44 2.72
N GLU A 61 11.34 -3.80 1.66
CA GLU A 61 12.61 -4.17 1.03
C GLU A 61 13.78 -4.00 2.00
N LEU A 62 13.86 -2.84 2.66
CA LEU A 62 14.91 -2.56 3.63
C LEU A 62 14.87 -3.53 4.81
N GLU A 63 13.67 -3.84 5.32
CA GLU A 63 13.50 -4.85 6.37
C GLU A 63 13.97 -6.24 5.93
N GLN A 64 13.76 -6.62 4.66
CA GLN A 64 14.25 -7.88 4.12
C GLN A 64 15.79 -7.88 4.04
N GLU A 65 16.38 -6.82 3.51
CA GLU A 65 17.83 -6.67 3.43
C GLU A 65 18.48 -6.74 4.82
N VAL A 66 17.92 -6.03 5.81
CA VAL A 66 18.39 -6.08 7.20
C VAL A 66 18.32 -7.49 7.77
N ARG A 67 17.23 -8.24 7.50
CA ARG A 67 17.13 -9.65 7.93
C ARG A 67 18.21 -10.52 7.31
N GLU A 68 18.53 -10.32 6.04
CA GLU A 68 19.56 -11.07 5.34
C GLU A 68 20.96 -10.74 5.85
N LEU A 69 21.26 -9.45 6.04
CA LEU A 69 22.52 -8.99 6.61
C LEU A 69 22.72 -9.54 8.03
N HIS A 70 21.68 -9.56 8.86
CA HIS A 70 21.76 -10.18 10.19
C HIS A 70 22.06 -11.68 10.10
N ARG A 71 21.41 -12.42 9.20
CA ARG A 71 21.71 -13.85 9.00
C ARG A 71 23.15 -14.08 8.56
N ALA A 72 23.64 -13.29 7.61
CA ALA A 72 25.00 -13.38 7.11
C ALA A 72 26.03 -13.08 8.21
N ASN A 73 25.81 -12.02 8.99
CA ASN A 73 26.66 -11.66 10.13
C ASN A 73 26.69 -12.76 11.19
N GLU A 74 25.55 -13.40 11.48
CA GLU A 74 25.52 -14.51 12.44
C GLU A 74 26.30 -15.73 11.95
N VAL A 75 26.26 -16.04 10.65
CA VAL A 75 27.10 -17.11 10.07
C VAL A 75 28.58 -16.74 10.17
N LEU A 76 28.95 -15.52 9.78
CA LEU A 76 30.34 -15.04 9.85
C LEU A 76 30.88 -15.07 11.27
N LYS A 77 30.11 -14.66 12.28
CA LYS A 77 30.55 -14.74 13.68
C LYS A 77 30.78 -16.18 14.14
N ARG A 78 29.95 -17.12 13.70
CA ARG A 78 30.07 -18.55 14.06
C ARG A 78 31.28 -19.21 13.39
N THR A 79 31.63 -18.81 12.17
CA THR A 79 32.73 -19.41 11.40
C THR A 79 34.05 -18.65 11.53
N GLY A 80 34.00 -17.35 11.81
CA GLY A 80 35.16 -16.45 11.92
C GLY A 80 35.76 -16.36 13.32
N SER A 81 35.22 -17.07 14.31
CA SER A 81 35.89 -17.27 15.59
C SER A 81 37.05 -18.26 15.40
N ILE A 82 38.18 -17.75 14.89
CA ILE A 82 39.47 -18.47 14.90
C ILE A 82 39.86 -18.63 16.38
N PRO A 83 39.93 -19.86 16.93
CA PRO A 83 40.42 -20.04 18.30
C PRO A 83 41.91 -19.68 18.35
N ALA A 84 42.27 -18.84 19.32
CA ALA A 84 43.66 -18.55 19.69
C ALA A 84 44.33 -19.78 20.34
#